data_AF-A0A920C381-F1
#
_entry.id   AF-A0A920C381-F1
#
_cell.length_a   1.000
_cell.length_b   1.000
_cell.length_c   1.000
_cell.angle_alpha   90.00
_cell.angle_beta   90.00
_cell.angle_gamma   90.00
#
_symmetry.space_group_name_H-M   'P 1'
#
loop_
_entity.id
_entity.type
_entity.pdbx_description
1 polymer ?
#
loop_
_entity_poly.entity_id
_entity_poly.type
_entity_poly.pdbx_seq_one_letter_code
_entity_poly.pdbx_strand_id
1 'polypeptide(L)'
;MKITYKYFYTASYLSIIVGLISLLLLNINLLFQTMFSINFSLQGLGILLGIIGLFNSHSRTPGVWGIVLNIFSVIFIIVVTFISLTINYQP
;
A
#
# COMPACT_ATOMS: atom_id res chain seq x y z
N MET A 1 2.54 10.45 29.25
CA MET A 1 2.63 10.87 27.83
C MET A 1 3.66 10.07 26.99
N LYS A 2 4.32 9.02 27.53
CA LYS A 2 5.28 8.20 26.75
C LYS A 2 4.65 7.01 25.98
N ILE A 3 3.42 6.63 26.32
CA ILE A 3 2.84 5.39 25.78
C ILE A 3 2.20 5.64 24.40
N THR A 4 1.58 6.81 24.22
CA THR A 4 0.92 7.22 22.97
C THR A 4 1.88 7.35 21.78
N TYR A 5 3.10 7.86 21.98
CA TYR A 5 4.05 8.04 20.85
C TYR A 5 4.45 6.70 20.20
N LYS A 6 4.50 5.62 20.99
CA LYS A 6 4.98 4.32 20.53
C LYS A 6 3.98 3.71 19.55
N TYR A 7 2.68 3.88 19.82
CA TYR A 7 1.61 3.38 18.95
C TYR A 7 1.59 4.06 17.58
N PHE A 8 1.78 5.38 17.52
CA PHE A 8 1.84 6.12 16.26
C PHE A 8 3.04 5.70 15.41
N TYR A 9 4.19 5.47 16.04
CA TYR A 9 5.38 4.95 15.37
C TYR A 9 5.15 3.55 14.82
N THR A 10 4.61 2.63 15.62
CA THR A 10 4.31 1.27 15.17
C THR A 10 3.29 1.26 14.05
N ALA A 11 2.25 2.10 14.11
CA ALA A 11 1.25 2.22 13.03
C ALA A 11 1.89 2.70 11.72
N SER A 12 2.80 3.69 11.81
CA SER A 12 3.51 4.22 10.63
C SER A 12 4.42 3.18 9.98
N TYR A 13 5.18 2.43 10.78
CA TYR A 13 6.01 1.35 10.25
C TYR A 13 5.19 0.19 9.70
N LEU A 14 4.06 -0.16 10.35
CA LEU A 14 3.13 -1.15 9.82
C LEU A 14 2.56 -0.72 8.47
N SER A 15 2.21 0.56 8.30
CA SER A 15 1.77 1.10 7.02
C SER A 15 2.80 0.88 5.90
N ILE A 16 4.09 1.13 6.18
CA ILE A 16 5.19 0.87 5.25
C ILE A 16 5.29 -0.62 4.93
N ILE A 17 5.29 -1.49 5.95
CA ILE A 17 5.40 -2.94 5.78
C ILE A 17 4.25 -3.48 4.93
N VAL A 18 3.01 -3.03 5.20
CA VAL A 18 1.83 -3.40 4.42
C VAL A 18 1.96 -2.95 2.96
N GLY A 19 2.48 -1.74 2.71
CA GLY A 19 2.74 -1.25 1.36
C GLY A 19 3.78 -2.09 0.61
N LEU A 20 4.87 -2.47 1.28
CA LEU A 20 5.91 -3.33 0.71
C LEU A 20 5.40 -4.75 0.43
N ILE A 21 4.62 -5.33 1.35
CA ILE A 21 3.99 -6.65 1.15
C ILE A 21 3.00 -6.59 -0.02
N SER A 22 2.20 -5.53 -0.11
CA SER A 22 1.27 -5.30 -1.23
C SER A 22 2.01 -5.28 -2.57
N LEU A 23 3.11 -4.52 -2.66
CA LEU A 23 3.95 -4.47 -3.87
C LEU A 23 4.56 -5.83 -4.20
N LEU A 24 5.07 -6.55 -3.20
CA LEU A 24 5.66 -7.87 -3.40
C LEU A 24 4.63 -8.87 -3.93
N LEU A 25 3.44 -8.92 -3.34
CA LEU A 25 2.35 -9.79 -3.79
C LEU A 25 1.88 -9.42 -5.20
N LEU A 26 1.79 -8.12 -5.53
CA LEU A 26 1.45 -7.67 -6.87
C LEU A 26 2.47 -8.16 -7.90
N ASN A 27 3.77 -8.01 -7.62
CA ASN A 27 4.82 -8.46 -8.53
C ASN A 27 4.85 -9.98 -8.67
N ILE A 28 4.64 -10.74 -7.59
CA ILE A 28 4.52 -12.20 -7.65
C ILE A 28 3.35 -12.61 -8.54
N ASN A 29 2.16 -12.02 -8.35
CA ASN A 29 1.00 -12.35 -9.17
C ASN A 29 1.23 -12.05 -10.66
N LEU A 30 1.88 -10.92 -10.97
CA LEU A 30 2.24 -10.58 -12.35
C LEU A 30 3.25 -11.56 -12.95
N LEU A 31 4.25 -12.00 -12.18
CA LEU A 31 5.28 -12.93 -12.64
C LEU A 31 4.69 -14.32 -12.97
N PHE A 32 3.76 -14.81 -12.14
CA PHE A 32 3.17 -16.14 -12.29
C PHE A 32 1.92 -16.16 -13.17
N GLN A 33 1.53 -15.03 -13.77
CA GLN A 33 0.30 -14.88 -14.57
C GLN A 33 -0.94 -15.45 -13.87
N THR A 34 -0.95 -15.44 -12.53
CA THR A 34 -2.12 -15.83 -11.77
C THR A 34 -3.22 -14.82 -12.05
N MET A 35 -4.48 -15.27 -12.10
CA MET A 35 -5.61 -14.37 -12.30
C MET A 35 -5.52 -13.22 -11.30
N PHE A 36 -5.25 -12.03 -11.84
CA PHE A 36 -5.00 -10.84 -11.06
C PHE A 36 -6.31 -10.43 -10.38
N SER A 37 -6.49 -10.84 -9.13
CA SER A 37 -7.65 -10.40 -8.35
C SER A 37 -7.41 -8.97 -7.88
N ILE A 38 -8.25 -8.06 -8.36
CA ILE A 38 -8.22 -6.66 -7.97
C ILE A 38 -8.73 -6.58 -6.53
N ASN A 39 -7.81 -6.51 -5.57
CA ASN A 39 -8.12 -6.34 -4.15
C ASN A 39 -7.34 -5.15 -3.58
N PHE A 40 -8.08 -4.14 -3.12
CA PHE A 40 -7.53 -2.92 -2.54
C PHE A 40 -7.53 -2.92 -1.01
N SER A 41 -7.99 -3.99 -0.37
CA SER A 41 -8.17 -4.06 1.09
C SER A 41 -6.85 -3.86 1.84
N LEU A 42 -5.75 -4.44 1.33
CA LEU A 42 -4.43 -4.33 1.95
C LEU A 42 -3.90 -2.90 1.87
N GLN A 43 -4.04 -2.26 0.71
CA GLN A 43 -3.63 -0.88 0.44
C GLN A 43 -4.46 0.09 1.28
N GLY A 44 -5.77 -0.15 1.40
CA GLY A 44 -6.67 0.61 2.27
C GLY A 44 -6.26 0.57 3.74
N LEU A 45 -5.94 -0.62 4.26
CA LEU A 45 -5.40 -0.77 5.62
C LEU A 45 -4.06 -0.03 5.79
N GLY A 46 -3.15 -0.14 4.82
CA GLY A 46 -1.89 0.57 4.81
C GLY A 46 -2.06 2.10 4.83
N ILE A 47 -2.98 2.63 4.02
CA ILE A 47 -3.30 4.07 3.98
C ILE A 47 -3.88 4.53 5.32
N LEU A 48 -4.84 3.80 5.90
CA LEU A 48 -5.44 4.15 7.20
C LEU A 48 -4.39 4.17 8.32
N LEU A 49 -3.51 3.16 8.39
CA LEU A 49 -2.42 3.11 9.36
C LEU A 49 -1.44 4.27 9.19
N GLY A 50 -1.16 4.65 7.94
CA GLY A 50 -0.30 5.78 7.61
C GLY A 50 -0.93 7.12 8.03
N ILE A 51 -2.24 7.30 7.80
CA ILE A 51 -2.99 8.48 8.24
C ILE A 51 -2.97 8.60 9.76
N ILE A 52 -3.18 7.49 10.49
CA ILE A 52 -3.05 7.47 11.95
C ILE A 52 -1.66 7.95 12.38
N GLY A 53 -0.61 7.53 11.66
CA GLY A 53 0.77 7.95 11.87
C GLY A 53 1.05 9.45 11.70
N LEU A 54 0.23 10.17 10.92
CA LEU A 54 0.38 11.61 10.67
C LEU A 54 -0.01 12.48 11.86
N PHE A 55 -0.85 11.99 12.78
CA PHE A 55 -1.35 12.77 13.91
C PHE A 55 -0.27 13.07 14.98
N ASN A 56 0.92 12.46 14.88
CA ASN A 56 2.03 12.73 15.78
C ASN A 56 3.27 13.20 14.99
N SER A 57 3.90 14.29 15.46
CA SER A 57 4.99 14.97 14.76
C SER A 57 6.21 14.09 14.50
N HIS A 58 6.49 13.15 15.42
CA HIS A 58 7.65 12.27 15.34
C HIS A 58 7.45 11.09 14.38
N SER A 59 6.21 10.65 14.19
CA SER A 59 5.85 9.53 13.29
C SER A 59 5.37 10.00 11.92
N ARG A 60 5.35 11.32 11.67
CA ARG A 60 4.82 11.90 10.44
C ARG A 60 5.59 11.45 9.21
N THR A 61 6.92 11.44 9.25
CA THR A 61 7.77 11.00 8.14
C THR A 61 7.50 9.56 7.72
N PRO A 62 7.58 8.55 8.63
CA PRO A 62 7.25 7.17 8.25
C PRO A 62 5.77 7.01 7.88
N GLY A 63 4.85 7.78 8.47
CA GLY A 63 3.44 7.79 8.07
C GLY A 63 3.24 8.25 6.62
N VAL A 64 3.91 9.33 6.20
CA VAL A 64 3.89 9.81 4.81
C VAL A 64 4.44 8.74 3.86
N TRP A 65 5.59 8.12 4.20
CA TRP A 65 6.15 7.05 3.39
C TRP A 65 5.20 5.86 3.22
N GLY A 66 4.55 5.45 4.32
CA GLY A 66 3.55 4.39 4.30
C GLY A 66 2.37 4.74 3.39
N ILE A 67 1.81 5.95 3.48
CA ILE A 67 0.73 6.42 2.60
C ILE A 67 1.17 6.42 1.14
N VAL A 68 2.32 7.02 0.84
CA VAL A 68 2.84 7.14 -0.53
C VAL A 68 3.06 5.77 -1.16
N LEU A 69 3.63 4.80 -0.43
CA LEU A 69 3.82 3.43 -0.93
C LEU A 69 2.50 2.74 -1.27
N ASN A 70 1.49 2.87 -0.41
CA ASN A 70 0.19 2.25 -0.66
C ASN A 70 -0.59 2.94 -1.77
N ILE A 71 -0.51 4.28 -1.90
CA ILE A 71 -1.10 5.00 -3.03
C ILE A 71 -0.40 4.62 -4.33
N PHE A 72 0.94 4.55 -4.32
CA PHE A 72 1.72 4.11 -5.47
C PHE A 72 1.32 2.71 -5.93
N SER A 73 1.11 1.76 -5.01
CA SER A 73 0.68 0.41 -5.38
C SER A 73 -0.73 0.38 -5.99
N VAL A 74 -1.65 1.23 -5.54
CA VAL A 74 -2.98 1.39 -6.17
C VAL A 74 -2.85 1.94 -7.59
N ILE A 75 -2.05 2.99 -7.79
CA ILE A 75 -1.81 3.56 -9.13
C ILE A 75 -1.17 2.51 -10.05
N PHE A 76 -0.20 1.76 -9.54
CA PHE A 76 0.44 0.69 -10.29
C PHE A 76 -0.55 -0.38 -10.75
N ILE A 77 -1.47 -0.82 -9.87
CA ILE A 77 -2.56 -1.73 -10.22
C ILE A 77 -3.36 -1.17 -11.40
N ILE A 78 -3.82 0.09 -11.30
CA ILE A 78 -4.65 0.72 -12.32
C ILE A 78 -3.92 0.77 -13.67
N VAL A 79 -2.65 1.18 -13.67
CA VAL A 79 -1.83 1.28 -14.88
C VAL A 79 -1.66 -0.09 -15.52
N VAL A 80 -1.31 -1.12 -14.75
CA VAL A 80 -1.11 -2.48 -15.26
C VAL A 80 -2.42 -3.07 -15.79
N THR A 81 -3.54 -2.87 -15.09
CA THR A 81 -4.86 -3.30 -15.57
C THR A 81 -5.23 -2.60 -16.88
N PHE A 82 -5.02 -1.29 -16.97
CA PHE A 82 -5.29 -0.54 -18.19
C PHE A 82 -4.45 -1.04 -19.37
N ILE A 83 -3.13 -1.20 -19.17
CA ILE A 83 -2.21 -1.74 -20.18
C ILE A 83 -2.66 -3.15 -20.62
N SER A 84 -3.01 -4.01 -19.66
CA SER A 84 -3.49 -5.37 -19.94
C SER A 84 -4.74 -5.35 -20.83
N LEU A 85 -5.73 -4.51 -20.51
CA LEU A 85 -6.94 -4.34 -21.31
C LEU A 85 -6.65 -3.79 -22.71
N THR A 86 -5.64 -2.91 -22.87
CA THR A 86 -5.28 -2.38 -24.20
C THR A 86 -4.55 -3.38 -25.08
N ILE A 87 -3.74 -4.27 -24.50
CA ILE A 87 -2.91 -5.22 -25.25
C ILE A 87 -3.67 -6.53 -25.51
N ASN A 88 -4.46 -7.01 -24.55
CA ASN A 88 -5.16 -8.30 -24.63
C ASN A 88 -6.61 -8.15 -24.12
N TYR A 89 -7.41 -7.39 -24.88
CA TYR A 89 -8.84 -7.24 -24.60
C TYR A 89 -9.54 -8.59 -24.82
N GLN A 90 -9.85 -9.29 -23.74
CA GLN A 90 -10.77 -10.43 -23.75
C GLN A 90 -12.12 -9.91 -23.19
N PRO A 91 -13.16 -9.76 -24.04
CA PRO A 91 -14.48 -9.27 -23.61
C PRO A 91 -15.16 -10.20 -22.60
#